data_AF-A0A9D8TU74-F1
#
_entry.id   AF-A0A9D8TU74-F1
#
_cell.length_a   1.000
_cell.length_b   1.000
_cell.length_c   1.000
_cell.angle_alpha   90.00
_cell.angle_beta   90.00
_cell.angle_gamma   90.00
#
_symmetry.space_group_name_H-M   'P 1'
#
loop_
_entity.id
_entity.type
_entity.pdbx_description
1 polymer ?
#
loop_
_entity_poly.entity_id
_entity_poly.type
_entity_poly.pdbx_seq_one_letter_code
_entity_poly.pdbx_strand_id
1 'polypeptide(L)'
;MTTEKLYEKDGTLYDFDATVLACSKTENGYAVTLDRTAFFPGGGGQACDVGRLGGVPVTGARLSDGVVIHETKAPLTVGATVRGEVDRSVRFPRMQCHTAEHIVSGLVHARYGFDNVGFHLGPDEVTMDFNGELT
;
A
#
# COMPACT_ATOMS: atom_id res chain seq x y z
N MET A 1 -0.39 -17.40 -12.17
CA MET A 1 0.06 -16.13 -12.77
C MET A 1 0.31 -15.14 -11.65
N THR A 2 1.36 -14.34 -11.73
CA THR A 2 1.68 -13.29 -10.74
C THR A 2 1.25 -11.93 -11.26
N THR A 3 0.94 -10.99 -10.37
CA THR A 3 0.64 -9.61 -10.74
C THR A 3 1.95 -8.83 -10.98
N GLU A 4 2.03 -8.02 -12.03
CA GLU A 4 3.10 -7.03 -12.19
C GLU A 4 2.89 -5.87 -11.21
N LYS A 5 3.85 -5.68 -10.31
CA LYS A 5 3.78 -4.69 -9.24
C LYS A 5 4.44 -3.38 -9.66
N LEU A 6 3.65 -2.46 -10.22
CA LEU A 6 4.16 -1.18 -10.71
C LEU A 6 4.74 -0.32 -9.58
N TYR A 7 4.19 -0.43 -8.38
CA TYR A 7 4.64 0.28 -7.18
C TYR A 7 6.06 -0.07 -6.72
N GLU A 8 6.62 -1.22 -7.13
CA GLU A 8 8.03 -1.57 -6.85
C GLU A 8 8.99 -0.86 -7.82
N LYS A 9 8.51 -0.46 -9.01
CA LYS A 9 9.30 0.24 -10.03
C LYS A 9 9.21 1.76 -9.89
N ASP A 10 8.02 2.26 -9.60
CA ASP A 10 7.73 3.68 -9.42
C ASP A 10 6.67 3.87 -8.32
N GLY A 11 7.13 4.29 -7.14
CA GLY A 11 6.26 4.59 -6.00
C GLY A 11 5.44 5.87 -6.15
N THR A 12 5.69 6.67 -7.18
CA THR A 12 4.98 7.93 -7.48
C THR A 12 3.97 7.78 -8.63
N LEU A 13 3.83 6.59 -9.18
CA LEU A 13 2.80 6.27 -10.16
C LEU A 13 1.44 6.15 -9.47
N TYR A 14 0.60 7.18 -9.59
CA TYR A 14 -0.75 7.18 -9.00
C TYR A 14 -1.83 6.70 -9.96
N ASP A 15 -1.61 6.86 -11.27
CA ASP A 15 -2.58 6.49 -12.28
C ASP A 15 -2.01 5.48 -13.27
N PHE A 16 -2.78 4.45 -13.61
CA PHE A 16 -2.32 3.40 -14.51
C PHE A 16 -3.51 2.70 -15.18
N ASP A 17 -3.26 2.00 -16.29
CA ASP A 17 -4.24 1.10 -16.90
C ASP A 17 -3.87 -0.35 -16.61
N ALA A 18 -4.89 -1.20 -16.44
CA ALA A 18 -4.74 -2.62 -16.16
C ALA A 18 -5.95 -3.43 -16.65
N THR A 19 -5.73 -4.73 -16.87
CA THR A 19 -6.77 -5.69 -17.26
C THR A 19 -7.30 -6.43 -16.05
N VAL A 20 -8.62 -6.52 -15.92
CA VAL A 20 -9.27 -7.31 -14.87
C VAL A 20 -9.15 -8.80 -15.17
N LEU A 21 -8.45 -9.55 -14.30
CA LEU A 21 -8.24 -10.99 -14.48
C LEU A 21 -9.30 -11.84 -13.79
N ALA A 22 -9.75 -11.41 -12.61
CA ALA A 22 -10.83 -12.06 -11.88
C ALA A 22 -11.61 -11.05 -11.04
N CYS A 23 -12.89 -11.34 -10.84
CA CYS A 23 -13.77 -10.59 -9.94
C CYS A 23 -14.74 -11.57 -9.28
N SER A 24 -14.67 -11.70 -7.96
CA SER A 24 -15.56 -12.57 -7.18
C SER A 24 -16.24 -11.79 -6.06
N LYS A 25 -17.49 -12.14 -5.77
CA LYS A 25 -18.24 -11.52 -4.67
C LYS A 25 -17.70 -12.00 -3.32
N THR A 26 -17.62 -11.10 -2.35
CA THR A 26 -17.26 -11.37 -0.96
C THR A 26 -18.38 -10.88 -0.02
N GLU A 27 -18.22 -11.07 1.29
CA GLU A 27 -19.17 -10.56 2.28
C GLU A 27 -19.25 -9.01 2.27
N ASN A 28 -18.15 -8.32 1.98
CA ASN A 28 -18.02 -6.86 2.11
C ASN A 28 -17.87 -6.11 0.78
N GLY A 29 -18.06 -6.80 -0.36
CA GLY A 29 -17.90 -6.23 -1.70
C GLY A 29 -17.41 -7.28 -2.70
N TYR A 30 -16.30 -6.98 -3.37
CA TYR A 30 -15.71 -7.82 -4.40
C TYR A 30 -14.19 -7.91 -4.25
N ALA A 31 -13.64 -9.09 -4.52
CA ALA A 31 -12.21 -9.32 -4.65
C ALA A 31 -11.83 -9.31 -6.13
N VAL A 32 -10.94 -8.38 -6.49
CA VAL A 32 -10.53 -8.14 -7.89
C VAL A 32 -9.03 -8.34 -8.04
N THR A 33 -8.62 -9.09 -9.04
CA THR A 33 -7.20 -9.24 -9.41
C THR A 33 -6.96 -8.63 -10.78
N LEU A 34 -5.76 -8.06 -10.95
CA LEU A 34 -5.31 -7.38 -12.16
C LEU A 34 -4.02 -8.03 -12.67
N ASP A 35 -3.74 -7.85 -13.96
CA ASP A 35 -2.46 -8.21 -14.58
C ASP A 35 -1.31 -7.37 -14.02
N ARG A 36 -1.55 -6.09 -13.77
CA ARG A 36 -0.62 -5.12 -13.19
C ARG A 36 -1.32 -4.15 -12.25
N THR A 37 -0.60 -3.61 -11.26
CA THR A 37 -1.18 -2.62 -10.33
C THR A 37 -0.15 -1.68 -9.72
N ALA A 38 -0.55 -0.41 -9.53
CA ALA A 38 0.19 0.56 -8.72
C ALA A 38 -0.31 0.63 -7.26
N PHE A 39 -1.40 -0.07 -6.91
CA PHE A 39 -1.85 -0.16 -5.51
C PHE A 39 -0.86 -0.98 -4.69
N PHE A 40 -0.27 -0.36 -3.68
CA PHE A 40 0.55 -1.07 -2.70
C PHE A 40 -0.34 -1.90 -1.76
N PRO A 41 -0.12 -3.22 -1.64
CA PRO A 41 -0.93 -4.10 -0.78
C PRO A 41 -0.64 -3.96 0.71
N GLY A 42 0.20 -3.00 1.11
CA GLY A 42 0.71 -2.91 2.48
C GLY A 42 1.93 -3.80 2.70
N GLY A 43 2.69 -3.50 3.75
CA GLY A 43 3.91 -4.23 4.11
C GLY A 43 4.87 -3.37 4.92
N GLY A 44 5.70 -4.00 5.76
CA GLY A 44 6.69 -3.29 6.59
C GLY A 44 6.04 -2.25 7.51
N GLY A 45 4.87 -2.56 8.10
CA GLY A 45 4.11 -1.63 8.94
C GLY A 45 3.26 -0.60 8.18
N GLN A 46 3.53 -0.34 6.90
CA GLN A 46 2.76 0.62 6.11
C GLN A 46 1.44 0.01 5.62
N ALA A 47 0.34 0.73 5.84
CA ALA A 47 -0.99 0.34 5.40
C ALA A 47 -1.14 0.33 3.87
N CYS A 48 -2.04 -0.54 3.37
CA CYS A 48 -2.34 -0.69 1.94
C CYS A 48 -2.99 0.55 1.33
N ASP A 49 -2.80 0.72 0.02
CA ASP A 49 -3.39 1.82 -0.73
C ASP A 49 -4.91 1.69 -0.89
N VAL A 50 -5.57 2.84 -1.03
CA VAL A 50 -6.99 3.00 -1.36
C VAL A 50 -7.11 3.87 -2.62
N GLY A 51 -8.28 3.90 -3.25
CA GLY A 51 -8.47 4.65 -4.48
C GLY A 51 -9.63 4.16 -5.33
N ARG A 52 -9.46 4.10 -6.65
CA ARG A 52 -10.48 3.65 -7.60
C ARG A 52 -9.93 2.75 -8.71
N LEU A 53 -10.79 1.87 -9.22
CA LEU A 53 -10.59 1.06 -10.42
C LEU A 53 -11.82 1.20 -11.32
N GLY A 54 -11.68 1.77 -12.51
CA GLY A 54 -12.81 2.03 -13.41
C GLY A 54 -13.91 2.86 -12.76
N GLY A 55 -13.53 3.80 -11.88
CA GLY A 55 -14.47 4.58 -11.08
C GLY A 55 -15.04 3.85 -9.86
N VAL A 56 -14.82 2.55 -9.68
CA VAL A 56 -15.26 1.78 -8.50
C VAL A 56 -14.31 2.01 -7.32
N PRO A 57 -14.80 2.33 -6.11
CA PRO A 57 -13.95 2.48 -4.93
C PRO A 57 -13.19 1.20 -4.57
N VAL A 58 -11.88 1.33 -4.40
CA VAL A 58 -10.97 0.36 -3.80
C VAL A 58 -10.76 0.74 -2.34
N THR A 59 -11.11 -0.15 -1.41
CA THR A 59 -11.00 0.10 0.04
C THR A 59 -9.80 -0.58 0.70
N GLY A 60 -9.09 -1.41 -0.06
CA GLY A 60 -7.87 -2.05 0.42
C GLY A 60 -7.28 -2.94 -0.65
N ALA A 61 -6.06 -3.37 -0.40
CA ALA A 61 -5.35 -4.35 -1.22
C ALA A 61 -4.54 -5.29 -0.33
N ARG A 62 -4.35 -6.53 -0.77
CA ARG A 62 -3.49 -7.50 -0.08
C ARG A 62 -2.74 -8.36 -1.09
N LEU A 63 -1.58 -8.85 -0.68
CA LEU A 63 -0.75 -9.77 -1.47
C LEU A 63 -0.99 -11.21 -1.01
N SER A 64 -1.33 -12.11 -1.92
CA SER A 64 -1.40 -13.56 -1.67
C SER A 64 -0.72 -14.29 -2.82
N ASP A 65 0.29 -15.10 -2.52
CA ASP A 65 0.98 -15.96 -3.51
C ASP A 65 1.42 -15.22 -4.80
N GLY A 66 1.91 -13.98 -4.64
CA GLY A 66 2.37 -13.14 -5.76
C GLY A 66 1.25 -12.45 -6.55
N VAL A 67 0.00 -12.54 -6.10
CA VAL A 67 -1.18 -11.88 -6.69
C VAL A 67 -1.67 -10.77 -5.76
N VAL A 68 -1.85 -9.57 -6.32
CA VAL A 68 -2.47 -8.46 -5.58
C VAL A 68 -3.98 -8.53 -5.74
N ILE A 69 -4.69 -8.68 -4.62
CA ILE A 69 -6.14 -8.74 -4.53
C ILE A 69 -6.63 -7.39 -4.02
N HIS A 70 -7.48 -6.73 -4.80
CA HIS A 70 -8.08 -5.44 -4.49
C HIS A 70 -9.49 -5.67 -3.95
N GLU A 71 -9.83 -4.97 -2.87
CA GLU A 71 -11.16 -4.98 -2.27
C GLU A 71 -11.95 -3.81 -2.82
N THR A 72 -13.04 -4.11 -3.53
CA THR A 72 -13.83 -3.11 -4.26
C THR A 72 -15.30 -3.11 -3.82
N LYS A 73 -15.96 -1.96 -3.93
CA LYS A 73 -17.37 -1.80 -3.51
C LYS A 73 -18.40 -2.26 -4.54
N ALA A 74 -18.00 -2.44 -5.79
CA ALA A 74 -18.86 -2.88 -6.90
C ALA A 74 -18.06 -3.84 -7.80
N PRO A 75 -18.71 -4.70 -8.60
CA PRO A 75 -18.00 -5.63 -9.46
C PRO A 75 -17.31 -4.90 -10.62
N LEU A 76 -16.25 -5.52 -11.14
CA LEU A 76 -15.60 -5.12 -12.38
C LEU A 76 -15.71 -6.25 -13.41
N THR A 77 -15.89 -5.88 -14.68
CA THR A 77 -16.04 -6.85 -15.77
C THR A 77 -14.69 -7.52 -16.06
N VAL A 78 -14.62 -8.83 -15.91
CA VAL A 78 -13.44 -9.64 -16.24
C VAL A 78 -13.09 -9.49 -17.73
N GLY A 79 -11.81 -9.29 -18.03
CA GLY A 79 -11.29 -9.03 -19.37
C GLY A 79 -11.35 -7.56 -19.81
N ALA A 80 -12.01 -6.68 -19.05
CA ALA A 80 -12.02 -5.25 -19.35
C ALA A 80 -10.71 -4.59 -18.92
N THR A 81 -10.29 -3.58 -19.69
CA THR A 81 -9.25 -2.63 -19.28
C THR A 81 -9.89 -1.53 -18.44
N VAL A 82 -9.33 -1.28 -17.25
CA VAL A 82 -9.81 -0.27 -16.31
C VAL A 82 -8.68 0.70 -15.95
N ARG A 83 -9.05 1.96 -15.73
CA ARG A 83 -8.18 2.97 -15.14
C ARG A 83 -8.08 2.73 -13.63
N GLY A 84 -6.87 2.56 -13.11
CA GLY A 84 -6.57 2.60 -11.70
C GLY A 84 -6.08 3.98 -11.27
N GLU A 85 -6.61 4.44 -10.14
CA GLU A 85 -6.34 5.75 -9.54
C GLU A 85 -6.05 5.53 -8.05
N VAL A 86 -4.78 5.53 -7.65
CA VAL A 86 -4.36 5.47 -6.25
C VAL A 86 -4.61 6.81 -5.59
N ASP A 87 -5.19 6.81 -4.39
CA ASP A 87 -5.41 8.03 -3.63
C ASP A 87 -4.08 8.62 -3.15
N ARG A 88 -3.58 9.60 -3.91
CA ARG A 88 -2.35 10.32 -3.61
C ARG A 88 -2.39 11.02 -2.25
N SER A 89 -3.55 11.50 -1.82
CA SER A 89 -3.71 12.20 -0.54
C SER A 89 -3.49 11.27 0.66
N VAL A 90 -3.64 9.96 0.45
CA VAL A 90 -3.35 8.93 1.45
C VAL A 90 -1.96 8.33 1.25
N ARG A 91 -1.61 7.97 0.01
CA ARG A 91 -0.36 7.27 -0.30
C ARG A 91 0.88 8.10 0.02
N PHE A 92 0.87 9.39 -0.35
CA PHE A 92 2.06 10.22 -0.21
C PHE A 92 2.42 10.51 1.25
N PRO A 93 1.50 10.92 2.15
CA PRO A 93 1.82 11.06 3.57
C PRO A 93 2.34 9.78 4.21
N ARG A 94 1.79 8.61 3.85
CA ARG A 94 2.30 7.31 4.35
C ARG A 94 3.74 7.04 3.94
N MET A 95 4.10 7.34 2.68
CA MET A 95 5.48 7.24 2.22
C MET A 95 6.41 8.19 2.99
N GLN A 96 5.95 9.42 3.25
CA GLN A 96 6.71 10.39 4.03
C GLN A 96 6.93 9.91 5.46
N CYS A 97 5.88 9.43 6.14
CA CYS A 97 5.96 8.90 7.49
C CYS A 97 6.90 7.71 7.61
N HIS A 98 6.83 6.75 6.69
CA HIS A 98 7.73 5.60 6.68
C HIS A 98 9.19 6.04 6.42
N THR A 99 9.41 6.95 5.46
CA THR A 99 10.76 7.48 5.22
C THR A 99 11.29 8.25 6.43
N ALA A 100 10.43 9.02 7.10
CA ALA A 100 10.77 9.78 8.30
C ALA A 100 11.14 8.85 9.46
N GLU A 101 10.44 7.72 9.62
CA GLU A 101 10.81 6.68 10.57
C GLU A 101 12.25 6.21 10.33
N HIS A 102 12.60 5.79 9.11
CA HIS A 102 13.99 5.37 8.79
C HIS A 102 15.02 6.47 9.08
N ILE A 103 14.71 7.72 8.74
CA ILE A 103 15.61 8.86 8.97
C ILE A 103 15.81 9.08 10.48
N VAL A 104 14.74 9.13 11.26
CA VAL A 104 14.81 9.35 12.71
C VAL A 104 15.53 8.20 13.40
N SER A 105 15.21 6.96 13.03
CA SER A 105 15.91 5.76 13.51
C SER A 105 17.41 5.82 13.23
N GLY A 106 17.81 6.22 12.01
CA GLY A 106 19.22 6.41 11.66
C GLY A 106 19.91 7.53 12.45
N LEU A 107 19.21 8.64 12.72
CA LEU A 107 19.75 9.73 13.54
C LEU A 107 19.93 9.33 15.01
N VAL A 108 18.97 8.59 15.57
CA VAL A 108 19.06 8.07 16.94
C VAL A 108 20.23 7.10 17.06
N HIS A 109 20.35 6.15 16.13
CA HIS A 109 21.47 5.21 16.10
C HIS A 109 22.81 5.93 15.97
N ALA A 110 22.94 6.89 15.04
CA ALA A 110 24.19 7.62 14.83
C ALA A 110 24.61 8.47 16.04
N ARG A 111 23.64 9.02 16.79
CA ARG A 111 23.91 9.91 17.93
C ARG A 111 24.08 9.16 19.25
N TYR A 112 23.29 8.12 19.49
CA TYR A 112 23.18 7.44 20.78
C TYR A 112 23.61 5.97 20.74
N GLY A 113 23.76 5.37 19.55
CA GLY A 113 24.07 3.95 19.38
C GLY A 113 22.89 3.01 19.64
N PHE A 114 21.67 3.54 19.78
CA PHE A 114 20.47 2.76 20.02
C PHE A 114 19.84 2.27 18.73
N ASP A 115 19.23 1.09 18.79
CA ASP A 115 18.54 0.47 17.66
C ASP A 115 17.03 0.68 17.78
N ASN A 116 16.38 0.86 16.63
CA ASN A 116 14.93 0.76 16.55
C ASN A 116 14.53 -0.71 16.77
N VAL A 117 13.69 -0.96 17.76
CA VAL A 117 13.17 -2.29 18.11
C VAL A 117 11.67 -2.45 17.85
N GLY A 118 11.02 -1.39 17.36
CA GLY A 118 9.59 -1.37 17.05
C GLY A 118 9.15 -0.02 16.50
N PHE A 119 8.13 -0.04 15.65
CA PHE A 119 7.47 1.18 15.20
C PHE A 119 6.03 0.90 14.81
N HIS A 120 5.19 1.94 14.85
CA HIS A 120 3.82 1.90 14.38
C HIS A 120 3.57 3.06 13.40
N LEU A 121 3.08 2.75 12.20
CA LEU A 121 2.67 3.74 11.21
C LEU A 121 1.14 3.89 11.23
N GLY A 122 0.65 4.70 12.16
CA GLY A 122 -0.77 5.03 12.30
C GLY A 122 -1.22 6.11 11.31
N PRO A 123 -2.55 6.29 11.17
CA PRO A 123 -3.11 7.37 10.35
C PRO A 123 -2.89 8.76 10.97
N ASP A 124 -2.88 8.85 12.30
CA ASP A 124 -2.80 10.11 13.04
C ASP A 124 -1.42 10.32 13.70
N GLU A 125 -0.71 9.23 14.01
CA GLU A 125 0.59 9.28 14.68
C GLU A 125 1.53 8.17 14.19
N VAL A 126 2.83 8.44 14.33
CA VAL A 126 3.90 7.46 14.13
C VAL A 126 4.67 7.33 15.44
N THR A 127 4.80 6.11 15.93
CA THR A 127 5.61 5.81 17.12
C THR A 127 6.83 4.99 16.74
N MET A 128 7.91 5.16 17.50
CA MET A 128 9.20 4.48 17.33
C MET A 128 9.73 4.12 18.71
N ASP A 129 10.13 2.87 18.87
CA ASP A 129 10.64 2.30 20.11
C ASP A 129 12.14 2.03 19.95
N PHE A 130 12.93 2.50 20.90
CA PHE A 130 14.38 2.33 20.92
C PHE A 130 14.83 1.51 22.12
N ASN A 131 15.94 0.78 21.99
CA ASN A 131 16.50 -0.04 23.07
C ASN A 131 17.28 0.75 24.14
N GLY A 132 17.07 2.07 24.25
CA GLY A 132 17.71 2.95 25.22
C GLY A 132 16.91 4.21 25.50
N GLU A 133 17.20 4.87 26.63
CA GLU A 133 16.56 6.11 27.03
C GLU A 133 17.20 7.32 26.33
N LEU A 134 16.37 8.11 25.62
CA LEU A 134 16.82 9.33 24.97
C LEU A 134 16.96 10.46 26.01
N THR A 135 18.18 10.99 26.15
CA THR A 135 18.53 12.07 27.07
C THR A 135 19.18 13.26 26.34
#